data_AF-A0A2E7TML3-F1
#
_entry.id   AF-A0A2E7TML3-F1
#
_cell.length_a   1.000
_cell.length_b   1.000
_cell.length_c   1.000
_cell.angle_alpha   90.00
_cell.angle_beta   90.00
_cell.angle_gamma   90.00
#
_symmetry.space_group_name_H-M   'P 1'
#
loop_
_entity.id
_entity.type
_entity.pdbx_description
1 polymer ?
#
loop_
_entity_poly.entity_id
_entity_poly.type
_entity_poly.pdbx_seq_one_letter_code
_entity_poly.pdbx_strand_id
1 'polypeptide(L)'
;MEKLKLFKGNFVLKIFILGLTFMSLFFVFDTWEVSFNQYKSLENQLKNRTQDLNELESEIEFLSQKIEDLDDPEKVDLILREYGYGKPGETIDIFEVPEPLTPIEETLQSERSKSFIEYFVEFIVGTNGE
;
A
#
# COMPACT_ATOMS: atom_id res chain seq x y z
N MET A 1 -69.83 22.46 2.01
CA MET A 1 -68.52 22.61 2.70
C MET A 1 -67.65 21.35 2.62
N GLU A 2 -68.17 20.16 2.32
CA GLU A 2 -67.36 18.91 2.28
C GLU A 2 -66.36 18.83 1.12
N LYS A 3 -66.70 19.34 -0.07
CA LYS A 3 -65.81 19.30 -1.24
C LYS A 3 -64.49 20.05 -1.03
N LEU A 4 -64.50 21.14 -0.25
CA LEU A 4 -63.30 21.91 0.13
C LEU A 4 -62.39 21.15 1.11
N LYS A 5 -62.95 20.29 1.96
CA LYS A 5 -62.20 19.51 2.96
C LYS A 5 -61.41 18.37 2.33
N LEU A 6 -62.01 17.69 1.34
CA LEU A 6 -61.34 16.65 0.54
C LEU A 6 -60.25 17.23 -0.38
N PHE A 7 -60.51 18.41 -0.98
CA PHE A 7 -59.52 19.10 -1.81
C PHE A 7 -58.29 19.54 -1.00
N LYS A 8 -58.50 20.02 0.24
CA LYS A 8 -57.43 20.42 1.15
C LYS A 8 -56.58 19.22 1.61
N GLY A 9 -57.18 18.06 1.87
CA GLY A 9 -56.45 16.84 2.24
C GLY A 9 -55.54 16.31 1.11
N ASN A 10 -56.05 16.28 -0.12
CA ASN A 10 -55.26 15.83 -1.29
C ASN A 10 -54.14 16.83 -1.65
N PHE A 11 -54.37 18.13 -1.45
CA PHE A 11 -53.36 19.18 -1.67
C PHE A 11 -52.22 19.12 -0.65
N VAL A 12 -52.53 18.91 0.64
CA VAL A 12 -51.50 18.76 1.69
C VAL A 12 -50.65 17.51 1.46
N LEU A 13 -51.26 16.40 1.06
CA LEU A 13 -50.54 15.16 0.76
C LEU A 13 -49.60 15.31 -0.46
N LYS A 14 -50.04 16.03 -1.51
CA LYS A 14 -49.18 16.36 -2.66
C LYS A 14 -47.99 17.24 -2.28
N ILE A 15 -48.20 18.25 -1.44
CA ILE A 15 -47.11 19.10 -0.93
C ILE A 15 -46.14 18.27 -0.08
N PHE A 16 -46.65 17.38 0.75
CA PHE A 16 -45.83 16.51 1.57
C PHE A 16 -44.95 15.57 0.72
N ILE A 17 -45.53 14.94 -0.31
CA ILE A 17 -44.78 14.09 -1.25
C ILE A 17 -43.73 14.92 -2.00
N LEU A 18 -44.08 16.13 -2.45
CA LEU A 18 -43.15 17.04 -3.12
C LEU A 18 -41.98 17.44 -2.20
N GLY A 19 -42.26 17.72 -0.93
CA GLY A 19 -41.22 18.02 0.06
C GLY A 19 -40.32 16.83 0.32
N LEU A 20 -40.88 15.62 0.40
CA LEU A 20 -40.12 14.39 0.58
C LEU A 20 -39.21 14.09 -0.61
N THR A 21 -39.71 14.23 -1.84
CA THR A 21 -38.90 14.04 -3.05
C THR A 21 -37.82 15.10 -3.18
N PHE A 22 -38.12 16.36 -2.84
CA PHE A 22 -37.13 17.43 -2.83
C PHE A 22 -36.01 17.17 -1.82
N MET A 23 -36.34 16.77 -0.58
CA MET A 23 -35.35 16.42 0.44
C MET A 23 -34.49 15.23 0.02
N SER A 24 -35.11 14.20 -0.58
CA SER A 24 -34.36 13.04 -1.09
C SER A 24 -33.38 13.44 -2.21
N LEU A 25 -33.81 14.30 -3.14
CA LEU A 25 -32.93 14.79 -4.20
C LEU A 25 -31.81 15.67 -3.64
N PHE A 26 -32.13 16.57 -2.71
CA PHE A 26 -31.15 17.43 -2.06
C PHE A 26 -30.05 16.60 -1.38
N PHE A 27 -30.42 15.54 -0.64
CA PHE A 27 -29.46 14.65 0.01
C PHE A 27 -28.55 13.93 -0.99
N VAL A 28 -29.08 13.48 -2.12
CA VAL A 28 -28.29 12.86 -3.20
C VAL A 28 -27.29 13.85 -3.78
N PHE A 29 -27.71 15.08 -4.07
CA PHE A 29 -26.82 16.12 -4.60
C PHE A 29 -25.72 16.53 -3.61
N ASP A 30 -26.07 16.70 -2.33
CA ASP A 30 -25.11 17.03 -1.27
C ASP A 30 -24.04 15.94 -1.11
N THR A 31 -24.45 14.67 -1.21
CA THR A 31 -23.52 13.53 -1.10
C THR A 31 -22.73 13.29 -2.40
N TRP A 32 -23.24 13.73 -3.54
CA TRP A 32 -22.64 13.51 -4.86
C TRP A 32 -21.28 14.20 -5.00
N GLU A 33 -21.17 15.46 -4.60
CA GLU A 33 -19.91 16.21 -4.72
C GLU A 33 -18.80 15.57 -3.89
N VAL A 34 -19.11 15.19 -2.65
CA VAL A 34 -18.16 14.52 -1.74
C VAL A 34 -17.73 13.18 -2.32
N SER A 35 -18.69 12.38 -2.79
CA SER A 35 -18.43 11.05 -3.35
C SER A 35 -17.60 11.12 -4.64
N PHE A 36 -17.87 12.12 -5.49
CA PHE A 36 -17.11 12.36 -6.72
C PHE A 36 -15.67 12.79 -6.43
N ASN A 37 -15.48 13.69 -5.46
CA ASN A 37 -14.15 14.13 -5.05
C ASN A 37 -13.33 12.99 -4.43
N GLN A 38 -13.97 12.13 -3.63
CA GLN A 38 -13.34 10.93 -3.08
C GLN A 38 -12.94 9.94 -4.17
N TYR A 39 -13.83 9.68 -5.13
CA TYR A 39 -13.53 8.82 -6.28
C TYR A 39 -12.32 9.32 -7.05
N LYS A 40 -12.29 10.62 -7.39
CA LYS A 40 -11.17 11.23 -8.13
C LYS A 40 -9.86 11.19 -7.34
N SER A 41 -9.92 11.38 -6.02
CA SER A 41 -8.75 11.23 -5.15
C SER A 41 -8.21 9.80 -5.17
N LEU A 42 -9.08 8.80 -5.08
CA LEU A 42 -8.71 7.39 -5.14
C LEU A 42 -8.11 7.01 -6.50
N GLU A 43 -8.70 7.51 -7.59
CA GLU A 43 -8.20 7.31 -8.95
C GLU A 43 -6.77 7.87 -9.10
N ASN A 44 -6.51 9.08 -8.61
CA ASN A 44 -5.17 9.67 -8.64
C ASN A 44 -4.18 8.89 -7.78
N GLN A 45 -4.58 8.43 -6.59
CA GLN A 45 -3.72 7.61 -5.74
C GLN A 45 -3.35 6.29 -6.41
N LEU A 46 -4.31 5.61 -7.05
CA LEU A 46 -4.05 4.40 -7.81
C LEU A 46 -3.07 4.67 -8.96
N LYS A 47 -3.30 5.73 -9.73
CA LYS A 47 -2.41 6.10 -10.84
C LYS A 47 -0.97 6.34 -10.37
N ASN A 48 -0.79 7.08 -9.27
CA ASN A 48 0.53 7.34 -8.72
C ASN A 48 1.18 6.04 -8.24
N ARG A 49 0.45 5.19 -7.52
CA ARG A 49 0.97 3.88 -7.07
C ARG A 49 1.37 2.98 -8.23
N THR A 50 0.59 2.95 -9.31
CA THR A 50 0.95 2.20 -10.51
C THR A 50 2.21 2.76 -11.16
N GLN A 51 2.38 4.08 -11.18
CA GLN A 51 3.62 4.69 -11.68
C GLN A 51 4.82 4.32 -10.79
N ASP A 52 4.69 4.41 -9.47
CA ASP A 52 5.73 4.03 -8.50
C ASP A 52 6.13 2.55 -8.68
N LEU A 53 5.16 1.66 -8.91
CA LEU A 53 5.42 0.23 -9.15
C LEU A 53 6.19 -0.01 -10.44
N ASN A 54 5.84 0.69 -11.53
CA ASN A 54 6.55 0.55 -12.80
C ASN A 54 7.99 1.08 -12.70
N GLU A 55 8.21 2.16 -11.94
CA GLU A 55 9.55 2.69 -11.69
C GLU A 55 10.39 1.70 -10.87
N LEU A 56 9.80 1.13 -9.81
CA LEU A 56 10.46 0.11 -9.00
C LEU A 56 10.78 -1.16 -9.81
N GLU A 57 9.87 -1.61 -10.67
CA GLU A 57 10.10 -2.76 -11.56
C GLU A 57 11.26 -2.49 -12.52
N SER A 58 11.33 -1.29 -13.09
CA SER A 58 12.45 -0.89 -13.95
C SER A 58 13.77 -0.80 -13.18
N GLU A 59 13.76 -0.31 -11.94
CA GLU A 59 14.95 -0.24 -11.10
C GLU A 59 15.43 -1.65 -10.71
N ILE A 60 14.50 -2.55 -10.38
CA ILE A 60 14.80 -3.96 -10.11
C ILE A 60 15.42 -4.61 -11.34
N GLU A 61 14.84 -4.44 -12.53
CA GLU A 61 15.39 -5.02 -13.77
C GLU A 61 16.82 -4.52 -14.04
N PHE A 62 17.06 -3.21 -13.87
CA PHE A 62 18.38 -2.62 -14.02
C PHE A 62 19.39 -3.15 -13.00
N LEU A 63 18.99 -3.28 -11.73
CA LEU A 63 19.85 -3.83 -10.68
C LEU A 63 20.10 -5.32 -10.89
N SER A 64 19.09 -6.09 -11.32
CA SER A 64 19.25 -7.50 -11.66
C SER A 64 20.24 -7.69 -12.81
N GLN A 65 20.18 -6.85 -13.85
CA GLN A 65 21.16 -6.88 -14.93
C GLN A 65 22.58 -6.56 -14.42
N LYS A 66 22.74 -5.59 -13.52
CA LYS A 66 24.04 -5.31 -12.89
C LYS A 66 24.57 -6.46 -12.06
N ILE A 67 23.69 -7.19 -11.37
CA ILE A 67 24.08 -8.39 -10.61
C ILE A 67 24.52 -9.49 -11.57
N GLU A 68 23.79 -9.72 -12.66
CA GLU A 68 24.19 -10.69 -13.70
C GLU A 68 25.54 -10.31 -14.34
N ASP A 69 25.79 -9.02 -14.55
CA ASP A 69 27.08 -8.53 -15.02
C ASP A 69 28.21 -8.76 -14.00
N LEU A 70 27.91 -8.89 -12.71
CA LEU A 70 28.89 -9.22 -11.67
C LEU A 70 29.22 -10.72 -11.60
N ASP A 71 28.43 -11.59 -12.23
CA ASP A 71 28.76 -13.01 -12.36
C ASP A 71 29.78 -13.28 -13.49
N ASP A 72 29.99 -12.32 -14.39
CA ASP A 72 30.96 -12.39 -15.48
C ASP A 72 32.31 -11.75 -15.08
N PRO A 73 33.39 -12.53 -14.92
CA PRO A 73 34.67 -12.03 -14.44
C PRO A 73 35.29 -10.96 -15.35
N GLU A 74 35.01 -10.95 -16.66
CA GLU A 74 35.50 -9.91 -17.58
C GLU A 74 34.78 -8.57 -17.35
N LYS A 75 33.48 -8.61 -17.06
CA LYS A 75 32.68 -7.42 -16.77
C LYS A 75 32.96 -6.86 -15.37
N VAL A 76 33.18 -7.73 -14.39
CA VAL A 76 33.59 -7.33 -13.04
C VAL A 76 34.90 -6.53 -13.07
N ASP A 77 35.90 -6.99 -13.83
CA ASP A 77 37.17 -6.27 -13.98
C ASP A 77 36.97 -4.87 -14.58
N LEU A 78 36.09 -4.73 -15.58
CA LEU A 78 35.73 -3.44 -16.17
C LEU A 78 35.04 -2.51 -15.16
N ILE A 79 34.07 -3.02 -14.40
CA ILE A 79 33.35 -2.26 -13.37
C ILE A 79 34.33 -1.80 -12.28
N LEU A 80 35.17 -2.71 -11.77
CA LEU A 80 36.15 -2.40 -10.73
C LEU A 80 37.13 -1.32 -11.17
N ARG A 81 37.58 -1.33 -12.43
CA ARG A 81 38.44 -0.28 -12.99
C ARG A 81 37.73 1.06 -13.12
N GLU A 82 36.46 1.09 -13.52
CA GLU A 82 35.66 2.33 -13.57
C GLU A 82 35.55 2.99 -12.19
N TYR A 83 35.43 2.18 -11.14
CA TYR A 83 35.44 2.66 -9.75
C TYR A 83 36.85 2.92 -9.17
N GLY A 84 37.91 2.73 -9.97
CA GLY A 84 39.29 3.09 -9.61
C GLY A 84 40.10 1.99 -8.92
N TYR A 85 39.64 0.74 -8.92
CA TYR A 85 40.34 -0.40 -8.30
C TYR A 85 41.50 -0.97 -9.13
N GLY A 86 41.99 -0.26 -10.14
CA GLY A 86 43.20 -0.64 -10.90
C GLY A 86 43.37 0.13 -12.22
N LYS A 87 44.60 0.22 -12.74
CA LYS A 87 44.89 0.85 -14.05
C LYS A 87 44.88 -0.18 -15.18
N PRO A 88 44.58 0.21 -16.44
CA PRO A 88 44.55 -0.71 -17.58
C PRO A 88 45.82 -1.55 -17.67
N GLY A 89 45.68 -2.88 -17.62
CA GLY A 89 46.81 -3.84 -17.67
C GLY A 89 47.32 -4.34 -16.31
N GLU A 90 46.82 -3.83 -15.19
CA GLU A 90 47.05 -4.42 -13.85
C GLU A 90 46.06 -5.56 -13.58
N THR A 91 46.51 -6.64 -12.92
CA THR A 91 45.66 -7.76 -12.49
C THR A 91 44.94 -7.39 -11.19
N ILE A 92 43.61 -7.50 -11.16
CA ILE A 92 42.81 -7.25 -9.95
C ILE A 92 42.52 -8.60 -9.29
N ASP A 93 43.05 -8.81 -8.09
CA ASP A 93 42.80 -10.03 -7.31
C ASP A 93 41.47 -9.90 -6.55
N ILE A 94 40.48 -10.71 -6.92
CA ILE A 94 39.17 -10.78 -6.26
C ILE A 94 39.23 -11.90 -5.21
N PHE A 95 39.08 -11.54 -3.94
CA PHE A 95 39.00 -12.52 -2.85
C PHE A 95 37.53 -12.92 -2.64
N GLU A 96 37.20 -14.20 -2.78
CA GLU A 96 35.91 -14.72 -2.33
C GLU A 96 35.84 -14.62 -0.80
N VAL A 97 35.06 -13.66 -0.31
CA VAL A 97 34.73 -13.58 1.11
C VAL A 97 33.76 -14.71 1.39
N PRO A 98 34.07 -15.66 2.30
CA PRO A 98 33.10 -16.67 2.68
C PRO A 98 31.88 -15.96 3.28
N GLU A 99 30.70 -16.15 2.70
CA GLU A 99 29.47 -15.54 3.19
C GLU A 99 29.30 -15.90 4.68
N PRO A 100 29.21 -14.93 5.61
CA PRO A 100 28.73 -15.22 6.95
C PRO A 100 27.21 -15.40 6.86
N LEU A 101 26.76 -16.57 6.41
CA LEU A 101 25.36 -16.96 6.49
C LEU A 101 25.05 -17.43 7.92
N THR A 102 24.62 -16.53 8.79
CA THR A 102 23.60 -16.93 9.78
C THR A 102 22.29 -17.09 9.03
N PRO A 103 21.67 -18.29 8.98
CA PRO A 103 20.42 -18.50 8.28
C PRO A 103 19.37 -17.47 8.73
N ILE A 104 18.61 -16.90 7.80
CA ILE A 104 17.49 -16.00 8.14
C ILE A 104 16.52 -16.68 9.13
N GLU A 105 16.42 -18.02 9.05
CA GLU A 105 15.67 -18.87 9.98
C GLU A 105 16.10 -18.71 11.46
N GLU A 106 17.38 -18.46 11.74
CA GLU A 106 17.88 -18.18 13.10
C GLU A 106 17.60 -16.74 13.53
N THR A 107 17.68 -15.77 12.61
CA THR A 107 17.35 -14.36 12.91
C THR A 107 15.85 -14.12 13.11
N LEU A 108 14.98 -14.93 12.48
CA LEU A 108 13.53 -14.89 12.65
C LEU A 108 13.04 -15.70 13.86
N GLN A 109 13.91 -16.52 14.46
CA GLN A 109 13.66 -17.20 15.74
C GLN A 109 13.93 -16.33 16.96
N SER A 110 14.06 -15.00 16.80
CA SER A 110 13.97 -14.10 17.96
C SER A 110 12.62 -14.34 18.65
N GLU A 111 12.64 -14.73 19.92
CA GLU A 111 11.44 -14.98 20.72
C GLU A 111 10.38 -13.91 20.43
N ARG A 112 9.26 -14.35 19.83
CA ARG A 112 8.15 -13.47 19.49
C ARG A 112 7.74 -12.71 20.75
N SER A 113 8.01 -11.41 20.79
CA SER A 113 7.58 -10.56 21.90
C SER A 113 6.06 -10.61 22.00
N LYS A 114 5.53 -11.08 23.14
CA LYS A 114 4.08 -11.18 23.37
C LYS A 114 3.42 -9.83 23.15
N SER A 115 2.30 -9.82 22.42
CA SER A 115 1.52 -8.60 22.21
C SER A 115 0.89 -8.12 23.53
N PHE A 116 0.60 -6.82 23.66
CA PHE A 116 -0.09 -6.25 24.83
C PHE A 116 -1.42 -6.97 25.12
N ILE A 117 -2.13 -7.42 24.07
CA ILE A 117 -3.37 -8.20 24.20
C ILE A 117 -3.09 -9.57 24.82
N GLU A 118 -1.99 -10.21 24.44
CA GLU A 118 -1.55 -11.50 24.95
C GLU A 118 -1.22 -11.40 26.45
N TYR A 119 -0.51 -10.35 26.86
CA TYR A 119 -0.28 -10.03 28.27
C TYR A 119 -1.57 -9.79 29.05
N PHE A 120 -2.53 -9.07 28.46
CA PHE A 120 -3.81 -8.78 29.12
C PHE A 120 -4.67 -10.04 29.30
N VAL A 121 -4.68 -10.93 28.30
CA VAL A 121 -5.39 -12.21 28.38
C VAL A 121 -4.72 -13.11 29.42
N GLU A 122 -3.39 -13.20 29.47
CA GLU A 122 -2.66 -13.93 30.51
C GLU A 122 -2.95 -13.39 31.91
N PHE A 123 -3.06 -12.07 32.06
CA PHE A 123 -3.42 -11.43 33.34
C PHE A 123 -4.84 -11.79 33.81
N ILE A 124 -5.82 -11.83 32.90
CA ILE A 124 -7.22 -12.13 33.23
C ILE A 124 -7.44 -13.63 33.46
N VAL A 125 -6.87 -14.47 32.61
CA VAL A 125 -7.13 -15.92 32.59
C VAL A 125 -6.21 -16.66 33.57
N GLY A 126 -5.09 -16.07 33.95
CA GLY A 126 -4.02 -16.75 34.68
C GLY A 126 -3.26 -17.72 33.77
N THR A 127 -1.95 -17.83 33.97
CA THR A 127 -1.11 -18.82 33.28
C THR A 127 -1.43 -20.21 33.80
N ASN A 128 -2.51 -20.83 33.32
CA ASN A 128 -2.76 -22.25 33.56
C ASN A 128 -1.86 -23.05 32.62
N GLY A 129 -0.61 -23.27 33.05
CA GLY A 129 0.37 -24.01 32.26
C GLY A 129 1.81 -23.99 32.76
N GLU A 130 2.05 -23.85 34.07
CA GLU A 130 3.20 -24.46 34.77
C GLU A 130 2.69 -25.11 36.07
#